data_AF-A0A916QSF0-F1
#
_entry.id   AF-A0A916QSF0-F1
#
_cell.length_a   1.000
_cell.length_b   1.000
_cell.length_c   1.000
_cell.angle_alpha   90.00
_cell.angle_beta   90.00
_cell.angle_gamma   90.00
#
_symmetry.space_group_name_H-M   'P 1'
#
loop_
_entity.id
_entity.type
_entity.pdbx_description
1 polymer ?
#
loop_
_entity_poly.entity_id
_entity_poly.type
_entity_poly.pdbx_seq_one_letter_code
_entity_poly.pdbx_strand_id
1 'polypeptide(L)'
;MNIDQSHTQTFGENYESKIDTALAELGKLKQEIATTNSLSLIQKKQAEIPVEMLEAELKKPQPDKGLIDEAVEALKKGLEGVEKLAGPVMKVATILAKVWI
;
A
#
# COMPACT_ATOMS: atom_id res chain seq x y z
N MET A 1 24.58 -23.01 -40.12
CA MET A 1 24.30 -22.34 -38.83
C MET A 1 22.87 -21.82 -38.91
N ASN A 2 21.92 -22.48 -38.25
CA ASN A 2 20.60 -21.90 -38.05
C ASN A 2 20.54 -21.44 -36.59
N ILE A 3 20.33 -20.15 -36.42
CA ILE A 3 20.34 -19.45 -35.14
C ILE A 3 19.00 -19.73 -34.47
N ASP A 4 19.05 -20.39 -33.31
CA ASP A 4 17.92 -20.60 -32.42
C ASP A 4 17.47 -19.24 -31.85
N GLN A 5 16.32 -18.74 -32.30
CA GLN A 5 15.66 -17.55 -31.76
C GLN A 5 14.29 -17.96 -31.23
N SER A 6 14.23 -18.60 -30.06
CA SER A 6 12.95 -18.92 -29.44
C SER A 6 13.00 -18.94 -27.92
N HIS A 7 13.65 -17.95 -27.28
CA HIS A 7 13.71 -17.93 -25.80
C HIS A 7 13.64 -16.54 -25.13
N THR A 8 13.00 -15.54 -25.73
CA THR A 8 12.83 -14.22 -25.08
C THR A 8 11.39 -13.72 -24.91
N GLN A 9 10.38 -14.32 -25.56
CA GLN A 9 9.03 -13.74 -25.54
C GLN A 9 8.16 -14.09 -24.31
N THR A 10 8.42 -15.18 -23.59
CA THR A 10 7.53 -15.63 -22.50
C THR A 10 7.77 -14.94 -21.15
N PHE A 11 8.93 -14.30 -20.96
CA PHE A 11 9.30 -13.67 -19.69
C PHE A 11 8.78 -12.23 -19.57
N GLY A 12 8.66 -11.49 -20.68
CA GLY A 12 8.16 -10.12 -20.70
C GLY A 12 6.65 -10.01 -20.47
N GLU A 13 5.85 -10.81 -21.20
CA GLU A 13 4.39 -10.77 -21.12
C GLU A 13 3.85 -11.13 -19.72
N ASN A 14 4.48 -12.12 -19.07
CA ASN A 14 4.10 -12.54 -17.72
C ASN A 14 4.50 -11.54 -16.63
N TYR A 15 5.50 -10.68 -16.88
CA TYR A 15 5.95 -9.68 -15.92
C TYR A 15 5.10 -8.42 -16.00
N GLU A 16 4.82 -7.93 -17.20
CA GLU A 16 3.91 -6.79 -17.43
C GLU A 16 2.50 -7.08 -16.90
N SER A 17 1.96 -8.28 -17.18
CA SER A 17 0.66 -8.71 -16.66
C SER A 17 0.58 -8.70 -15.12
N LYS A 18 1.68 -9.02 -14.43
CA LYS A 18 1.75 -8.99 -12.95
C LYS A 18 1.82 -7.58 -12.40
N ILE A 19 2.55 -6.68 -13.07
CA ILE A 19 2.59 -5.26 -12.70
C ILE A 19 1.21 -4.64 -12.86
N ASP A 20 0.53 -4.90 -13.98
CA ASP A 20 -0.82 -4.37 -14.23
C ASP A 20 -1.82 -4.87 -13.18
N THR A 21 -1.72 -6.15 -12.80
CA THR A 21 -2.53 -6.73 -11.72
C THR A 21 -2.25 -6.02 -10.39
N ALA A 22 -0.98 -5.83 -10.03
CA ALA A 22 -0.61 -5.14 -8.79
C ALA A 22 -1.12 -3.69 -8.77
N LEU A 23 -1.00 -2.96 -9.89
CA LEU A 23 -1.51 -1.61 -10.02
C LEU A 23 -3.05 -1.55 -9.90
N ALA A 24 -3.77 -2.52 -10.47
CA ALA A 24 -5.21 -2.60 -10.33
C ALA A 24 -5.65 -2.81 -8.88
N GLU A 25 -4.97 -3.70 -8.14
CA GLU A 25 -5.25 -3.94 -6.72
C GLU A 25 -4.90 -2.73 -5.84
N LEU A 26 -3.79 -2.03 -6.12
CA LEU A 26 -3.46 -0.77 -5.42
C LEU A 26 -4.51 0.31 -5.67
N GLY A 27 -5.03 0.40 -6.91
CA GLY A 27 -6.12 1.30 -7.24
C GLY A 27 -7.41 1.01 -6.46
N LYS A 28 -7.76 -0.27 -6.29
CA LYS A 28 -8.89 -0.69 -5.44
C LYS A 28 -8.65 -0.33 -3.98
N LEU A 29 -7.47 -0.63 -3.44
CA LEU A 29 -7.11 -0.29 -2.06
C LEU A 29 -7.24 1.22 -1.81
N LYS A 30 -6.78 2.06 -2.74
CA LYS A 30 -6.92 3.52 -2.66
C LYS A 30 -8.39 3.96 -2.62
N GLN A 31 -9.25 3.33 -3.43
CA GLN A 31 -10.69 3.58 -3.42
C GLN A 31 -11.35 3.13 -2.11
N GLU A 32 -10.97 1.98 -1.57
CA GLU A 32 -11.47 1.48 -0.28
C GLU A 32 -11.08 2.44 0.86
N ILE A 33 -9.84 2.91 0.88
CA ILE A 33 -9.38 3.94 1.84
C ILE A 33 -10.24 5.21 1.72
N ALA A 34 -10.44 5.71 0.49
CA ALA A 34 -11.20 6.93 0.23
C ALA A 34 -12.68 6.82 0.65
N THR A 35 -13.29 5.65 0.47
CA THR A 35 -14.72 5.40 0.73
C THR A 35 -15.01 4.88 2.14
N THR A 36 -13.98 4.51 2.91
CA THR A 36 -14.16 4.05 4.30
C THR A 36 -14.63 5.21 5.20
N ASN A 37 -15.88 5.11 5.69
CA ASN A 37 -16.49 6.14 6.53
C ASN A 37 -15.93 6.19 7.97
N SER A 38 -15.31 5.11 8.44
CA SER A 38 -14.71 5.04 9.77
C SER A 38 -13.35 5.74 9.86
N LEU A 39 -12.75 6.14 8.72
CA LEU A 39 -11.50 6.88 8.69
C LEU A 39 -11.76 8.37 8.54
N SER A 40 -11.12 9.15 9.41
CA SER A 40 -10.97 10.61 9.23
C SER A 40 -10.11 10.94 8.01
N LEU A 41 -10.18 12.19 7.54
CA LEU A 41 -9.35 12.68 6.44
C LEU A 41 -7.86 12.45 6.66
N ILE A 42 -7.37 12.67 7.89
CA ILE A 42 -5.95 12.47 8.25
C ILE A 42 -5.57 10.99 8.13
N GLN A 43 -6.41 10.10 8.65
CA GLN A 43 -6.14 8.65 8.60
C GLN A 43 -6.16 8.12 7.16
N LYS A 44 -7.07 8.63 6.31
CA LYS A 44 -7.08 8.31 4.88
C LYS A 44 -5.78 8.73 4.21
N LYS A 45 -5.33 9.97 4.46
CA LYS A 45 -4.07 10.49 3.92
C LYS A 45 -2.85 9.68 4.37
N GLN A 46 -2.83 9.24 5.63
CA GLN A 46 -1.75 8.39 6.14
C GLN A 46 -1.71 7.01 5.46
N ALA A 47 -2.87 6.41 5.20
CA ALA A 47 -2.95 5.13 4.50
C ALA A 47 -2.63 5.24 2.99
N GLU A 48 -2.93 6.39 2.36
CA GLU A 48 -2.65 6.63 0.94
C GLU A 48 -1.15 6.72 0.62
N ILE A 49 -0.31 7.26 1.52
CA ILE A 49 1.12 7.50 1.27
C ILE A 49 1.88 6.26 0.77
N PRO A 50 1.87 5.11 1.47
CA PRO A 50 2.58 3.93 0.99
C PRO A 50 1.93 3.29 -0.26
N VAL A 51 0.62 3.47 -0.48
CA VAL A 51 -0.06 3.01 -1.70
C VAL A 51 0.44 3.81 -2.92
N GLU A 52 0.53 5.13 -2.78
CA GLU A 52 1.06 6.01 -3.84
C GLU A 52 2.54 5.73 -4.14
N MET A 53 3.33 5.42 -3.11
CA MET A 53 4.73 5.02 -3.27
C MET A 53 4.84 3.73 -4.08
N LEU A 54 4.02 2.71 -3.78
CA LEU A 54 4.00 1.46 -4.53
C LEU A 54 3.58 1.66 -5.98
N GLU A 55 2.53 2.46 -6.24
CA GLU A 55 2.11 2.78 -7.60
C GLU A 55 3.21 3.50 -8.39
N ALA A 56 3.92 4.44 -7.76
CA ALA A 56 5.00 5.18 -8.39
C ALA A 56 6.20 4.28 -8.70
N GLU A 57 6.56 3.38 -7.79
CA GLU A 57 7.70 2.47 -7.94
C GLU A 57 7.45 1.42 -9.03
N LEU A 58 6.24 0.83 -9.06
CA LEU A 58 5.85 -0.18 -10.05
C LEU A 58 5.76 0.36 -11.48
N LYS A 59 5.57 1.68 -11.65
CA LYS A 59 5.55 2.35 -12.96
C LYS A 59 6.94 2.70 -13.49
N LYS A 60 8.01 2.53 -12.68
CA LYS A 60 9.37 2.82 -13.15
C LYS A 60 9.86 1.72 -14.10
N PRO A 61 10.70 2.07 -15.09
CA PRO A 61 11.36 1.07 -15.96
C PRO A 61 12.18 0.04 -15.18
N GLN A 62 12.70 0.44 -14.01
CA GLN A 62 13.39 -0.44 -13.08
C GLN A 62 12.92 -0.13 -11.65
N PRO A 63 11.93 -0.87 -11.13
CA PRO A 63 11.42 -0.67 -9.78
C PRO A 63 12.48 -0.98 -8.72
N ASP A 64 12.58 -0.12 -7.71
CA ASP A 64 13.37 -0.36 -6.51
C ASP A 64 12.62 -1.31 -5.57
N LYS A 65 13.11 -2.55 -5.50
CA LYS A 65 12.52 -3.59 -4.65
C LYS A 65 12.61 -3.26 -3.16
N GLY A 66 13.64 -2.53 -2.72
CA GLY A 66 13.78 -2.14 -1.32
C GLY A 66 12.69 -1.17 -0.91
N LEU A 67 12.36 -0.20 -1.77
CA LEU A 67 11.26 0.74 -1.53
C LEU A 67 9.89 0.05 -1.59
N ILE A 68 9.70 -0.92 -2.48
CA ILE A 68 8.48 -1.74 -2.53
C ILE A 68 8.30 -2.50 -1.21
N ASP A 69 9.35 -3.19 -0.74
CA ASP A 69 9.30 -3.97 0.49
C ASP A 69 9.04 -3.08 1.72
N GLU A 70 9.68 -1.91 1.79
CA GLU A 70 9.47 -0.92 2.86
C GLU A 70 8.01 -0.41 2.87
N ALA A 71 7.46 -0.08 1.70
CA ALA A 71 6.09 0.42 1.59
C ALA A 71 5.05 -0.66 1.94
N VAL A 72 5.28 -1.92 1.53
CA VAL A 72 4.44 -3.06 1.94
C VAL A 72 4.52 -3.29 3.45
N GLU A 73 5.71 -3.22 4.02
CA GLU A 73 5.91 -3.38 5.47
C GLU A 73 5.25 -2.24 6.26
N ALA A 74 5.34 -1.00 5.76
CA ALA A 74 4.68 0.16 6.36
C ALA A 74 3.14 0.01 6.35
N LEU A 75 2.54 -0.47 5.26
CA LEU A 75 1.11 -0.79 5.20
C LEU A 75 0.74 -1.83 6.24
N LYS A 76 1.48 -2.95 6.28
CA LYS A 76 1.23 -4.05 7.21
C LYS A 76 1.34 -3.61 8.67
N LYS A 77 2.46 -2.96 9.03
CA LYS A 77 2.69 -2.46 10.40
C LYS A 77 1.74 -1.34 10.78
N GLY A 78 1.32 -0.50 9.83
CA GLY A 78 0.29 0.51 10.04
C GLY A 78 -1.02 -0.12 10.51
N LEU A 79 -1.48 -1.16 9.81
CA LEU A 79 -2.70 -1.88 10.16
C LEU A 79 -2.58 -2.63 11.50
N GLU A 80 -1.49 -3.39 11.69
CA GLU A 80 -1.24 -4.11 12.96
C GLU A 80 -1.04 -3.17 14.15
N GLY A 81 -0.42 -2.01 13.91
CA GLY A 81 -0.15 -0.98 14.92
C GLY A 81 -1.44 -0.29 15.37
N VAL A 82 -2.37 -0.02 14.44
CA VAL A 82 -3.69 0.56 14.77
C VAL A 82 -4.46 -0.36 15.70
N GLU A 83 -4.49 -1.67 15.43
CA GLU A 83 -5.16 -2.64 16.32
C GLU A 83 -4.57 -2.62 17.74
N LYS A 84 -3.22 -2.63 17.85
CA LYS A 84 -2.52 -2.60 19.15
C LYS A 84 -2.72 -1.29 19.90
N LEU A 85 -2.81 -0.16 19.20
CA LEU A 85 -2.93 1.17 19.78
C LEU A 85 -4.38 1.60 20.05
N ALA A 86 -5.38 0.91 19.50
CA ALA A 86 -6.80 1.22 19.72
C ALA A 86 -7.16 1.31 21.21
N GLY A 87 -6.73 0.32 22.01
CA GLY A 87 -6.95 0.30 23.45
C GLY A 87 -6.29 1.47 24.18
N PRO A 88 -4.97 1.69 24.05
CA PRO A 88 -4.29 2.87 24.59
C PRO A 88 -4.92 4.21 24.18
N VAL A 89 -5.32 4.37 22.90
CA VAL A 89 -5.94 5.61 22.40
C VAL A 89 -7.32 5.83 23.02
N MET A 90 -8.16 4.80 23.17
CA MET A 90 -9.44 4.92 23.87
C MET A 90 -9.27 5.33 25.33
N LYS A 91 -8.22 4.85 26.01
CA LYS A 91 -7.90 5.29 27.38
C LYS A 91 -7.57 6.78 27.42
N VAL A 92 -6.72 7.25 26.50
CA VAL A 92 -6.38 8.68 26.39
C VAL A 92 -7.62 9.51 26.05
N ALA A 93 -8.43 9.09 25.07
CA ALA A 93 -9.68 9.77 24.71
C ALA A 93 -10.66 9.88 25.90
N THR A 94 -10.77 8.83 26.71
CA THR A 94 -11.61 8.84 27.93
C THR A 94 -11.08 9.82 28.98
N ILE A 95 -9.76 9.89 29.16
CA ILE A 95 -9.14 10.85 30.09
C ILE A 95 -9.38 12.27 29.59
N LEU A 96 -9.10 12.52 28.32
CA LEU A 96 -9.30 13.80 27.67
C LEU A 96 -10.77 14.25 27.80
N ALA A 97 -11.75 13.39 27.53
CA ALA A 97 -13.18 13.72 27.69
C ALA A 97 -13.57 14.24 29.10
N LYS A 98 -12.80 13.88 30.14
CA LYS A 98 -13.02 14.34 31.52
C LYS A 98 -12.31 15.66 31.85
N VAL A 99 -11.38 16.11 31.01
CA VAL A 99 -10.62 17.35 31.20
C VAL A 99 -11.41 18.58 30.72
N TRP A 100 -12.31 18.42 29.76
CA TRP A 100 -13.16 19.51 29.24
C TRP A 100 -14.57 19.54 29.85
N ILE A 101 -14.77 18.92 31.02
CA ILE A 101 -15.97 19.06 31.87
C ILE A 101 -15.63 19.98 33.04
#